data_AF-A0A8J4ADP2-F1
#
_entry.id   AF-A0A8J4ADP2-F1
#
_cell.length_a   1.000
_cell.length_b   1.000
_cell.length_c   1.000
_cell.angle_alpha   90.00
_cell.angle_beta   90.00
_cell.angle_gamma   90.00
#
_symmetry.space_group_name_H-M   'P 1'
#
loop_
_entity.id
_entity.type
_entity.pdbx_description
1 polymer ?
#
loop_
_entity_poly.entity_id
_entity_poly.type
_entity_poly.pdbx_seq_one_letter_code
_entity_poly.pdbx_strand_id
1 'polypeptide(L)'
;MNSETAGQRRRVKVEIEATVEIVDRDAAVRAAVEVLDQYQFDDADRAVNQDEIRADLAEAVNWLVDPHGILPETEGVSITATDTSTQEIDADGQPVDTAPDFATLFPVCRCGKESCTSCAGFQLTPRTAAVLHAAAQVLADGAYDDVDAHGDEPIDGSGWMLLDRLPRLTWGQDAVWRRQMARAFDDLAADLAAGAYPRPTCPGEEMALHLVLADAPDLADADAPGRSPELEQLSAHPDDFDWERASETLLQDLDVVSLFDAEVDGIQDPGSDLNRVRGIGDYRPAAWFRTFPNTPARDGRRPFRR
;
A
#
# COMPACT_ATOMS: atom_id res chain seq x y z
N MET A 1 -20.02 5.43 -59.25
CA MET A 1 -19.20 4.60 -58.35
C MET A 1 -18.75 5.53 -57.23
N ASN A 2 -19.55 5.62 -56.17
CA ASN A 2 -19.28 6.47 -55.01
C ASN A 2 -19.35 5.61 -53.76
N SER A 3 -18.38 5.86 -52.90
CA SER A 3 -17.92 5.05 -51.78
C SER A 3 -18.98 4.67 -50.76
N GLU A 4 -18.74 3.49 -50.20
CA GLU A 4 -19.38 2.91 -49.02
C GLU A 4 -19.46 3.91 -47.86
N THR A 5 -20.66 4.01 -47.29
CA THR A 5 -20.94 4.69 -46.03
C THR A 5 -20.25 3.91 -44.90
N ALA A 6 -19.05 4.32 -44.51
CA ALA A 6 -18.46 3.93 -43.23
C ALA A 6 -19.39 4.43 -42.12
N GLY A 7 -20.16 3.52 -41.50
CA GLY A 7 -21.07 3.83 -40.41
C GLY A 7 -20.30 4.53 -39.28
N GLN A 8 -20.63 5.78 -39.01
CA GLN A 8 -20.00 6.58 -37.97
C GLN A 8 -20.28 5.94 -36.60
N ARG A 9 -19.28 5.26 -36.01
CA ARG A 9 -19.38 4.68 -34.67
C ARG A 9 -19.61 5.81 -33.67
N ARG A 10 -20.77 5.82 -33.00
CA ARG A 10 -21.10 6.79 -31.95
C ARG A 10 -20.82 6.14 -30.60
N ARG A 11 -20.04 6.83 -29.76
CA ARG A 11 -19.80 6.45 -28.37
C ARG A 11 -20.75 7.24 -27.48
N VAL A 12 -21.34 6.55 -26.50
CA VAL A 12 -22.24 7.13 -25.50
C VAL A 12 -21.72 6.68 -24.13
N LYS A 13 -21.49 7.62 -23.21
CA LYS A 13 -21.15 7.34 -21.81
C LYS A 13 -22.46 7.24 -21.02
N VAL A 14 -22.58 6.20 -20.20
CA VAL A 14 -23.70 6.00 -19.27
C VAL A 14 -23.07 5.89 -17.88
N GLU A 15 -23.57 6.68 -16.93
CA GLU A 15 -23.17 6.64 -15.51
C GLU A 15 -24.38 6.16 -14.70
N ILE A 16 -24.15 5.23 -13.78
CA ILE A 16 -25.19 4.61 -12.96
C ILE A 16 -24.75 4.73 -11.51
N GLU A 17 -25.59 5.35 -10.69
CA GLU A 17 -25.38 5.51 -9.26
C GLU A 17 -26.53 4.78 -8.54
N ALA A 18 -26.19 3.89 -7.62
CA ALA A 18 -27.16 3.09 -6.87
C ALA A 18 -26.72 2.98 -5.41
N THR A 19 -27.67 3.19 -4.50
CA THR A 19 -27.50 2.93 -3.07
C THR A 19 -28.30 1.69 -2.69
N VAL A 20 -27.67 0.73 -2.04
CA VAL A 20 -28.29 -0.54 -1.64
C VAL A 20 -28.31 -0.63 -0.12
N GLU A 21 -29.49 -0.88 0.45
CA GLU A 21 -29.63 -1.15 1.89
C GLU A 21 -29.48 -2.64 2.16
N ILE A 22 -28.48 -3.02 2.97
CA ILE A 22 -28.25 -4.42 3.35
C ILE A 22 -29.03 -4.73 4.62
N VAL A 23 -30.19 -5.39 4.45
CA VAL A 23 -31.08 -5.75 5.55
C VAL A 23 -30.69 -7.07 6.26
N ASP A 24 -29.85 -7.89 5.62
CA ASP A 24 -29.32 -9.15 6.16
C ASP A 24 -27.92 -9.41 5.58
N ARG A 25 -26.90 -9.16 6.40
CA ARG A 25 -25.48 -9.32 6.02
C ARG A 25 -25.16 -10.74 5.59
N ASP A 26 -25.57 -11.74 6.37
CA ASP A 26 -25.17 -13.12 6.11
C ASP A 26 -25.85 -13.66 4.85
N ALA A 27 -27.07 -13.21 4.56
CA ALA A 27 -27.74 -13.52 3.30
C ALA A 27 -27.04 -12.88 2.10
N ALA A 28 -26.62 -11.61 2.20
CA ALA A 28 -25.89 -10.93 1.14
C ALA A 28 -24.54 -11.62 0.84
N VAL A 29 -23.76 -11.94 1.87
CA VAL A 29 -22.49 -12.66 1.74
C VAL A 29 -22.68 -14.03 1.08
N ARG A 30 -23.70 -14.79 1.49
CA ARG A 30 -24.00 -16.10 0.85
C ARG A 30 -24.37 -15.93 -0.61
N ALA A 31 -25.22 -14.96 -0.95
CA ALA A 31 -25.63 -14.71 -2.32
C ALA A 31 -24.44 -14.31 -3.20
N ALA A 32 -23.52 -13.48 -2.68
CA ALA A 32 -22.31 -13.08 -3.39
C ALA A 32 -21.39 -14.28 -3.67
N VAL A 33 -21.21 -15.18 -2.69
CA VAL A 33 -20.47 -16.44 -2.91
C VAL A 33 -21.16 -17.34 -3.97
N GLU A 34 -22.48 -17.43 -3.95
CA GLU A 34 -23.24 -18.17 -4.98
C GLU A 34 -23.10 -17.58 -6.38
N VAL A 35 -22.93 -16.25 -6.50
CA VAL A 35 -22.63 -15.58 -7.77
C VAL A 35 -21.20 -15.90 -8.21
N LEU A 36 -20.23 -15.75 -7.31
CA LEU A 36 -18.82 -16.10 -7.58
C LEU A 36 -18.68 -17.55 -8.09
N ASP A 37 -19.42 -18.50 -7.52
CA ASP A 37 -19.39 -19.92 -7.90
C ASP A 37 -19.87 -20.18 -9.35
N GLN A 38 -20.54 -19.20 -9.99
CA GLN A 38 -20.95 -19.29 -11.40
C GLN A 38 -19.80 -18.95 -12.37
N TYR A 39 -18.73 -18.31 -11.88
CA TYR A 39 -17.56 -17.94 -12.66
C TYR A 39 -16.51 -19.05 -12.66
N GLN A 40 -15.77 -19.16 -13.77
CA GLN A 40 -14.68 -20.12 -13.89
C GLN A 40 -13.39 -19.54 -13.33
N PHE A 41 -13.17 -19.79 -12.03
CA PHE A 41 -11.89 -19.58 -11.35
C PHE A 41 -11.20 -20.91 -11.08
N ASP A 42 -9.88 -20.89 -10.91
CA ASP A 42 -9.20 -22.00 -10.27
C ASP A 42 -9.52 -22.07 -8.77
N ASP A 43 -9.12 -23.14 -8.10
CA ASP A 43 -9.49 -23.36 -6.70
C ASP A 43 -8.82 -22.36 -5.73
N ALA A 44 -7.64 -21.85 -6.08
CA ALA A 44 -6.92 -20.88 -5.25
C ALA A 44 -7.59 -19.51 -5.35
N ASP A 45 -7.87 -19.06 -6.56
CA ASP A 45 -8.55 -17.79 -6.84
C ASP A 45 -9.99 -17.81 -6.29
N ARG A 46 -10.69 -18.94 -6.38
CA ARG A 46 -12.04 -19.06 -5.80
C ARG A 46 -12.01 -18.91 -4.28
N ALA A 47 -11.12 -19.63 -3.59
CA ALA A 47 -11.01 -19.54 -2.14
C ALA A 47 -10.64 -18.13 -1.70
N VAL A 48 -9.77 -17.48 -2.48
CA VAL A 48 -9.39 -16.09 -2.34
C VAL A 48 -10.64 -15.20 -2.36
N ASN A 49 -11.37 -15.14 -3.47
CA ASN A 49 -12.53 -14.26 -3.62
C ASN A 49 -13.63 -14.55 -2.57
N GLN A 50 -13.81 -15.82 -2.17
CA GLN A 50 -14.75 -16.17 -1.11
C GLN A 50 -14.38 -15.59 0.26
N ASP A 51 -13.10 -15.51 0.60
CA ASP A 51 -12.65 -14.94 1.87
C ASP A 51 -12.82 -13.41 1.90
N GLU A 52 -12.63 -12.75 0.76
CA GLU A 52 -12.88 -11.31 0.56
C GLU A 52 -14.36 -10.97 0.76
N ILE A 53 -15.25 -11.68 0.06
CA ILE A 53 -16.71 -11.52 0.19
C ILE A 53 -17.16 -11.70 1.65
N ARG A 54 -16.49 -12.54 2.44
CA ARG A 54 -16.83 -12.75 3.86
C ARG A 54 -16.29 -11.64 4.77
N ALA A 55 -15.13 -11.09 4.43
CA ALA A 55 -14.43 -10.08 5.22
C ALA A 55 -14.99 -8.67 5.00
N ASP A 56 -15.32 -8.33 3.76
CA ASP A 56 -15.76 -7.00 3.35
C ASP A 56 -17.18 -7.04 2.75
N LEU A 57 -18.09 -6.27 3.35
CA LEU A 57 -19.47 -6.18 2.89
C LEU A 57 -19.60 -5.38 1.60
N ALA A 58 -18.76 -4.37 1.37
CA ALA A 58 -18.72 -3.65 0.12
C ALA A 58 -18.32 -4.59 -1.02
N GLU A 59 -17.31 -5.43 -0.79
CA GLU A 59 -16.89 -6.45 -1.77
C GLU A 59 -17.99 -7.49 -2.03
N ALA A 60 -18.71 -7.95 -0.99
CA ALA A 60 -19.87 -8.80 -1.20
C ALA A 60 -20.93 -8.15 -2.10
N VAL A 61 -21.17 -6.83 -1.95
CA VAL A 61 -22.10 -6.09 -2.80
C VAL A 61 -21.54 -5.92 -4.22
N ASN A 62 -20.23 -5.71 -4.38
CA ASN A 62 -19.56 -5.64 -5.67
C ASN A 62 -19.86 -6.87 -6.53
N TRP A 63 -19.75 -8.06 -5.93
CA TRP A 63 -20.09 -9.33 -6.57
C TRP A 63 -21.57 -9.48 -6.94
N LEU A 64 -22.48 -8.77 -6.27
CA LEU A 64 -23.91 -8.79 -6.57
C LEU A 64 -24.30 -7.78 -7.66
N VAL A 65 -23.48 -6.74 -7.87
CA VAL A 65 -23.70 -5.69 -8.86
C VAL A 65 -22.93 -6.07 -10.12
N ASP A 66 -23.53 -6.91 -10.98
CA ASP A 66 -22.96 -7.25 -12.29
C ASP A 66 -23.22 -6.12 -13.30
N PRO A 67 -22.20 -5.33 -13.71
CA PRO A 67 -22.39 -4.27 -14.70
C PRO A 67 -22.82 -4.80 -16.09
N HIS A 68 -22.49 -6.06 -16.43
CA HIS A 68 -22.97 -6.71 -17.65
C HIS A 68 -24.44 -7.13 -17.55
N GLY A 69 -24.94 -7.35 -16.34
CA GLY A 69 -26.37 -7.57 -16.06
C GLY A 69 -27.20 -6.29 -16.17
N ILE A 70 -26.61 -5.13 -15.86
CA ILE A 70 -27.27 -3.82 -15.95
C ILE A 70 -27.36 -3.33 -17.41
N LEU A 71 -26.33 -3.61 -18.22
CA LEU A 71 -26.30 -3.32 -19.66
C LEU A 71 -26.02 -4.60 -20.45
N PRO A 72 -27.02 -5.44 -20.74
CA PRO A 72 -26.79 -6.67 -21.48
C PRO A 72 -26.29 -6.38 -22.89
N GLU A 73 -25.33 -7.18 -23.37
CA GLU A 73 -24.89 -7.14 -24.76
C GLU A 73 -26.10 -7.31 -25.69
N THR A 74 -26.30 -6.32 -26.54
CA THR A 74 -27.45 -6.25 -27.46
C THR A 74 -26.94 -5.97 -28.86
N GLU A 75 -27.65 -6.49 -29.87
CA GLU A 75 -27.25 -6.33 -31.26
C GLU A 75 -27.09 -4.84 -31.62
N GLY A 76 -25.88 -4.44 -32.02
CA GLY A 76 -25.52 -3.06 -32.35
C GLY A 76 -24.92 -2.23 -31.20
N VAL A 77 -24.80 -2.78 -29.99
CA VAL A 77 -24.18 -2.14 -28.82
C VAL A 77 -23.06 -3.04 -28.29
N SER A 78 -21.83 -2.52 -28.27
CA SER A 78 -20.68 -3.20 -27.67
C SER A 78 -20.16 -2.38 -26.50
N ILE A 79 -20.05 -2.99 -25.32
CA ILE A 79 -19.43 -2.36 -24.16
C ILE A 79 -17.91 -2.33 -24.37
N THR A 80 -17.29 -1.17 -24.20
CA THR A 80 -15.85 -0.98 -24.46
C THR A 80 -15.04 -0.75 -23.19
N ALA A 81 -15.70 -0.43 -22.08
CA ALA A 81 -15.12 -0.23 -20.75
C ALA A 81 -16.24 -0.30 -19.72
N THR A 82 -15.96 -0.92 -18.58
CA THR A 82 -16.78 -0.90 -17.36
C THR A 82 -15.89 -0.43 -16.23
N ASP A 83 -16.43 0.44 -15.40
CA ASP A 83 -15.80 0.88 -14.15
C ASP A 83 -16.87 0.68 -13.08
N THR A 84 -16.54 -0.03 -12.01
CA THR A 84 -17.49 -0.35 -10.93
C THR A 84 -16.73 -0.29 -9.64
N SER A 85 -17.21 0.56 -8.73
CA SER A 85 -16.69 0.68 -7.38
C SER A 85 -17.85 0.61 -6.39
N THR A 86 -17.59 -0.01 -5.25
CA THR A 86 -18.54 -0.12 -4.15
C THR A 86 -17.89 0.47 -2.90
N GLN A 87 -18.63 1.30 -2.18
CA GLN A 87 -18.17 1.95 -0.96
C GLN A 87 -19.28 1.89 0.09
N GLU A 88 -18.92 1.56 1.33
CA GLU A 88 -19.86 1.64 2.44
C GLU A 88 -20.13 3.13 2.75
N ILE A 89 -21.41 3.47 2.96
CA ILE A 89 -21.83 4.83 3.31
C ILE A 89 -22.62 4.82 4.61
N ASP A 90 -22.52 5.89 5.39
CA ASP A 90 -23.24 6.09 6.63
C ASP A 90 -24.72 6.48 6.40
N ALA A 91 -25.44 6.73 7.49
CA ALA A 91 -26.87 7.07 7.44
C ALA A 91 -27.16 8.42 6.74
N ASP A 92 -26.17 9.29 6.60
CA ASP A 92 -26.27 10.58 5.91
C ASP A 92 -25.77 10.48 4.45
N GLY A 93 -25.46 9.27 3.98
CA GLY A 93 -24.97 9.00 2.64
C GLY A 93 -23.53 9.46 2.41
N GLN A 94 -22.75 9.67 3.47
CA GLN A 94 -21.32 9.96 3.36
C GLN A 94 -20.54 8.65 3.40
N PRO A 95 -19.42 8.52 2.68
CA PRO A 95 -18.53 7.37 2.83
C PRO A 95 -18.21 7.09 4.30
N VAL A 96 -18.32 5.83 4.72
CA VAL A 96 -17.77 5.41 6.02
C VAL A 96 -16.26 5.52 5.93
N ASP A 97 -15.71 6.48 6.64
CA ASP A 97 -14.27 6.73 6.63
C ASP A 97 -13.55 5.60 7.37
N THR A 98 -12.95 4.69 6.60
CA THR A 98 -12.08 3.64 7.12
C THR A 98 -10.67 4.14 7.37
N ALA A 99 -10.36 5.41 7.08
CA ALA A 99 -9.05 5.98 7.34
C ALA A 99 -8.79 6.07 8.86
N PRO A 100 -7.55 5.82 9.32
CA PRO A 100 -7.21 5.95 10.73
C PRO A 100 -7.39 7.41 11.22
N ASP A 101 -8.00 7.60 12.39
CA ASP A 101 -8.06 8.92 13.06
C ASP A 101 -6.68 9.28 13.63
N PHE A 102 -5.80 9.80 12.79
CA PHE A 102 -4.44 10.19 13.16
C PHE A 102 -4.40 11.28 14.24
N ALA A 103 -5.43 12.12 14.36
CA ALA A 103 -5.50 13.12 15.42
C ALA A 103 -5.62 12.46 16.80
N THR A 104 -6.43 11.39 16.89
CA THR A 104 -6.58 10.59 18.12
C THR A 104 -5.38 9.67 18.36
N LEU A 105 -4.84 9.06 17.29
CA LEU A 105 -3.76 8.07 17.39
C LEU A 105 -2.40 8.69 17.73
N PHE A 106 -2.12 9.91 17.27
CA PHE A 106 -0.83 10.59 17.46
C PHE A 106 -0.97 11.92 18.20
N PRO A 107 -1.43 11.92 19.47
CA PRO A 107 -1.61 13.15 20.22
C PRO A 107 -0.26 13.85 20.45
N VAL A 108 -0.19 15.14 20.11
CA VAL A 108 1.03 15.97 20.24
C VAL A 108 1.02 16.85 21.49
N CYS A 109 2.17 16.93 22.15
CA CYS A 109 2.37 17.84 23.28
C CYS A 109 2.86 19.21 22.80
N ARG A 110 2.16 20.27 23.23
CA ARG A 110 2.43 21.66 22.81
C ARG A 110 3.03 22.53 23.92
N CYS A 111 3.53 21.93 25.01
CA CYS A 111 3.91 22.72 26.19
C CYS A 111 5.26 23.45 26.06
N GLY A 112 6.11 23.03 25.10
CA GLY A 112 7.35 23.72 24.75
C GLY A 112 8.43 23.75 25.83
N LYS A 113 8.35 22.87 26.84
CA LYS A 113 9.30 22.83 27.96
C LYS A 113 10.42 21.83 27.65
N GLU A 114 11.68 22.24 27.79
CA GLU A 114 12.85 21.35 27.64
C GLU A 114 12.83 20.16 28.60
N SER A 115 12.19 20.29 29.76
CA SER A 115 12.05 19.21 30.75
C SER A 115 10.86 18.28 30.51
N CYS A 116 10.05 18.53 29.47
CA CYS A 116 8.87 17.72 29.18
C CYS A 116 9.25 16.45 28.43
N THR A 117 9.10 15.28 29.06
CA THR A 117 9.41 13.99 28.42
C THR A 117 8.53 13.68 27.21
N SER A 118 7.40 14.37 27.04
CA SER A 118 6.51 14.20 25.88
C SER A 118 6.91 15.03 24.65
N CYS A 119 7.58 16.17 24.82
CA CYS A 119 7.98 17.05 23.69
C CYS A 119 9.47 17.43 23.67
N ALA A 120 10.30 16.85 24.56
CA ALA A 120 11.75 17.06 24.54
C ALA A 120 12.45 16.26 23.42
N GLY A 121 11.76 15.30 22.79
CA GLY A 121 12.26 14.46 21.70
C GLY A 121 11.50 14.67 20.40
N PHE A 122 11.74 13.79 19.42
CA PHE A 122 10.95 13.70 18.21
C PHE A 122 9.51 13.32 18.55
N GLN A 123 8.55 14.05 17.99
CA GLN A 123 7.13 13.73 18.05
C GLN A 123 6.65 13.41 16.64
N LEU A 124 6.22 12.17 16.42
CA LEU A 124 5.49 11.85 15.20
C LEU A 124 4.11 12.51 15.27
N THR A 125 3.91 13.59 14.53
CA THR A 125 2.66 14.37 14.55
C THR A 125 1.56 13.67 13.74
N PRO A 126 0.26 13.98 13.95
CA PRO A 126 -0.83 13.42 13.16
C PRO A 126 -0.65 13.59 11.66
N ARG A 127 -0.21 14.78 11.22
CA ARG A 127 -0.01 15.08 9.80
C ARG A 127 1.14 14.30 9.22
N THR A 128 2.26 14.20 9.93
CA THR A 128 3.40 13.38 9.51
C THR A 128 3.01 11.90 9.45
N ALA A 129 2.30 11.38 10.45
CA ALA A 129 1.83 9.99 10.48
C ALA A 129 0.89 9.67 9.31
N ALA A 130 -0.06 10.56 9.02
CA ALA A 130 -1.00 10.40 7.91
C ALA A 130 -0.28 10.34 6.55
N VAL A 131 0.72 11.21 6.33
CA VAL A 131 1.53 11.18 5.09
C VAL A 131 2.38 9.92 5.00
N LEU A 132 3.04 9.50 6.08
CA LEU A 132 3.82 8.25 6.08
C LEU A 132 2.93 7.03 5.80
N HIS A 133 1.71 7.02 6.33
CA HIS A 133 0.74 5.95 6.08
C HIS A 133 0.34 5.92 4.61
N ALA A 134 -0.02 7.08 4.05
CA ALA A 134 -0.36 7.19 2.64
C ALA A 134 0.80 6.77 1.73
N ALA A 135 2.02 7.23 2.01
CA ALA A 135 3.22 6.85 1.25
C ALA A 135 3.47 5.34 1.33
N ALA A 136 3.32 4.73 2.51
CA ALA A 136 3.43 3.28 2.67
C ALA A 136 2.35 2.51 1.88
N GLN A 137 1.11 2.99 1.85
CA GLN A 137 0.05 2.36 1.05
C GLN A 137 0.33 2.45 -0.46
N VAL A 138 0.68 3.63 -0.96
CA VAL A 138 1.04 3.83 -2.39
C VAL A 138 2.20 2.94 -2.81
N LEU A 139 3.21 2.82 -1.95
CA LEU A 139 4.37 1.95 -2.21
C LEU A 139 4.01 0.46 -2.11
N ALA A 140 3.12 0.07 -1.18
CA ALA A 140 2.61 -1.29 -1.14
C ALA A 140 1.90 -1.64 -2.46
N ASP A 141 0.97 -0.79 -2.91
CA ASP A 141 0.22 -0.98 -4.16
C ASP A 141 1.17 -1.10 -5.35
N GLY A 142 2.11 -0.16 -5.49
CA GLY A 142 3.10 -0.20 -6.57
C GLY A 142 3.96 -1.46 -6.56
N ALA A 143 4.31 -2.00 -5.38
CA ALA A 143 5.07 -3.24 -5.27
C ALA A 143 4.22 -4.49 -5.60
N TYR A 144 2.95 -4.55 -5.19
CA TYR A 144 2.06 -5.66 -5.53
C TYR A 144 1.73 -5.68 -7.02
N ASP A 145 1.42 -4.52 -7.60
CA ASP A 145 1.18 -4.39 -9.04
C ASP A 145 2.40 -4.83 -9.87
N ASP A 146 3.61 -4.48 -9.43
CA ASP A 146 4.85 -4.97 -10.05
C ASP A 146 4.98 -6.50 -9.96
N VAL A 147 4.59 -7.10 -8.84
CA VAL A 147 4.59 -8.56 -8.68
C VAL A 147 3.58 -9.21 -9.62
N ASP A 148 2.38 -8.65 -9.74
CA ASP A 148 1.32 -9.25 -10.55
C ASP A 148 1.58 -9.08 -12.05
N ALA A 149 2.18 -7.96 -12.45
CA ALA A 149 2.58 -7.70 -13.82
C ALA A 149 3.77 -8.57 -14.27
N HIS A 150 4.76 -8.78 -13.39
CA HIS A 150 6.06 -9.34 -13.80
C HIS A 150 6.44 -10.67 -13.13
N GLY A 151 5.81 -11.05 -12.02
CA GLY A 151 6.08 -12.31 -11.32
C GLY A 151 7.56 -12.48 -10.94
N ASP A 152 8.20 -13.48 -11.54
CA ASP A 152 9.62 -13.84 -11.32
C ASP A 152 10.58 -13.18 -12.33
N GLU A 153 10.08 -12.39 -13.29
CA GLU A 153 10.90 -11.79 -14.34
C GLU A 153 11.96 -10.86 -13.73
N PRO A 154 13.26 -11.00 -14.08
CA PRO A 154 14.30 -10.13 -13.53
C PRO A 154 14.17 -8.70 -14.06
N ILE A 155 14.51 -7.72 -13.22
CA ILE A 155 14.52 -6.30 -13.61
C ILE A 155 15.74 -6.05 -14.53
N ASP A 156 15.49 -5.61 -15.77
CA ASP A 156 16.53 -5.34 -16.77
C ASP A 156 16.57 -3.87 -17.25
N GLY A 157 15.67 -3.03 -16.75
CA GLY A 157 15.57 -1.61 -17.10
C GLY A 157 14.35 -0.93 -16.48
N SER A 158 13.94 0.20 -17.06
CA SER A 158 12.75 0.96 -16.66
C SER A 158 11.46 0.29 -17.15
N GLY A 159 10.39 0.37 -16.38
CA GLY A 159 9.08 -0.20 -16.74
C GLY A 159 8.31 -0.79 -15.56
N TRP A 160 8.99 -0.88 -14.42
CA TRP A 160 8.42 -1.20 -13.12
C TRP A 160 7.91 0.07 -12.47
N MET A 161 6.94 -0.07 -11.58
CA MET A 161 6.37 1.05 -10.84
C MET A 161 7.18 1.40 -9.59
N LEU A 162 7.77 0.39 -8.95
CA LEU A 162 8.52 0.58 -7.71
C LEU A 162 9.74 -0.32 -7.56
N LEU A 163 9.67 -1.61 -7.90
CA LEU A 163 10.72 -2.57 -7.54
C LEU A 163 12.06 -2.29 -8.24
N ASP A 164 12.07 -1.53 -9.35
CA ASP A 164 13.30 -1.06 -10.00
C ASP A 164 14.05 0.03 -9.19
N ARG A 165 13.36 0.67 -8.23
CA ARG A 165 13.95 1.61 -7.27
C ARG A 165 14.70 0.91 -6.14
N LEU A 166 14.60 -0.41 -6.00
CA LEU A 166 15.37 -1.16 -5.00
C LEU A 166 16.84 -1.34 -5.43
N PRO A 167 17.76 -1.63 -4.49
CA PRO A 167 19.15 -1.94 -4.81
C PRO A 167 19.29 -3.06 -5.84
N ARG A 168 20.24 -2.93 -6.78
CA ARG A 168 20.42 -3.87 -7.90
C ARG A 168 20.59 -5.34 -7.48
N LEU A 169 21.12 -5.59 -6.28
CA LEU A 169 21.24 -6.94 -5.71
C LEU A 169 19.89 -7.66 -5.54
N THR A 170 18.77 -6.92 -5.55
CA THR A 170 17.40 -7.44 -5.41
C THR A 170 16.72 -7.73 -6.77
N TRP A 171 17.26 -7.24 -7.87
CA TRP A 171 16.58 -7.24 -9.18
C TRP A 171 16.31 -8.63 -9.76
N GLY A 172 17.08 -9.64 -9.32
CA GLY A 172 16.88 -11.04 -9.68
C GLY A 172 16.11 -11.89 -8.65
N GLN A 173 15.47 -11.28 -7.65
CA GLN A 173 14.67 -12.02 -6.67
C GLN A 173 13.32 -12.45 -7.25
N ASP A 174 12.75 -13.54 -6.72
CA ASP A 174 11.49 -14.13 -7.16
C ASP A 174 10.24 -13.40 -6.63
N ALA A 175 9.07 -13.75 -7.15
CA ALA A 175 7.78 -13.20 -6.75
C ALA A 175 7.49 -13.38 -5.26
N VAL A 176 7.99 -14.45 -4.63
CA VAL A 176 7.80 -14.69 -3.19
C VAL A 176 8.54 -13.63 -2.39
N TRP A 177 9.81 -13.40 -2.71
CA TRP A 177 10.61 -12.35 -2.09
C TRP A 177 10.00 -10.97 -2.34
N ARG A 178 9.51 -10.71 -3.56
CA ARG A 178 8.90 -9.42 -3.92
C ARG A 178 7.60 -9.17 -3.17
N ARG A 179 6.74 -10.18 -2.99
CA ARG A 179 5.54 -10.08 -2.13
C ARG A 179 5.92 -9.79 -0.68
N GLN A 180 7.01 -10.38 -0.19
CA GLN A 180 7.51 -10.06 1.16
C GLN A 180 7.97 -8.61 1.26
N MET A 181 8.57 -8.07 0.20
CA MET A 181 8.94 -6.66 0.13
C MET A 181 7.70 -5.76 0.08
N ALA A 182 6.71 -6.09 -0.75
CA ALA A 182 5.44 -5.38 -0.81
C ALA A 182 4.74 -5.31 0.56
N ARG A 183 4.68 -6.47 1.24
CA ARG A 183 4.11 -6.56 2.59
C ARG A 183 4.88 -5.76 3.65
N ALA A 184 6.18 -5.53 3.46
CA ALA A 184 6.93 -4.70 4.39
C ALA A 184 6.38 -3.27 4.43
N PHE A 185 5.85 -2.73 3.32
CA PHE A 185 5.14 -1.46 3.32
C PHE A 185 3.80 -1.54 4.06
N ASP A 186 3.01 -2.60 3.83
CA ASP A 186 1.76 -2.85 4.58
C ASP A 186 2.00 -2.92 6.10
N ASP A 187 3.09 -3.58 6.52
CA ASP A 187 3.44 -3.70 7.93
C ASP A 187 3.71 -2.34 8.59
N LEU A 188 4.37 -1.42 7.87
CA LEU A 188 4.63 -0.06 8.35
C LEU A 188 3.35 0.79 8.34
N ALA A 189 2.49 0.62 7.33
CA ALA A 189 1.18 1.27 7.30
C ALA A 189 0.29 0.79 8.45
N ALA A 190 0.29 -0.51 8.73
CA ALA A 190 -0.46 -1.11 9.83
C ALA A 190 0.01 -0.62 11.20
N ASP A 191 1.32 -0.42 11.40
CA ASP A 191 1.85 0.21 12.61
C ASP A 191 1.25 1.61 12.80
N LEU A 192 1.26 2.43 11.76
CA LEU A 192 0.72 3.79 11.78
C LEU A 192 -0.79 3.79 12.04
N ALA A 193 -1.55 2.93 11.36
CA ALA A 193 -2.99 2.78 11.56
C ALA A 193 -3.35 2.32 12.98
N ALA A 194 -2.44 1.60 13.65
CA ALA A 194 -2.57 1.20 15.04
C ALA A 194 -2.11 2.27 16.05
N GLY A 195 -1.66 3.44 15.60
CA GLY A 195 -1.10 4.50 16.45
C GLY A 195 0.31 4.21 16.96
N ALA A 196 1.01 3.27 16.35
CA ALA A 196 2.40 2.95 16.66
C ALA A 196 3.36 3.67 15.71
N TYR A 197 4.60 3.82 16.16
CA TYR A 197 5.67 4.30 15.28
C TYR A 197 6.04 3.16 14.32
N PRO A 198 6.26 3.43 13.02
CA PRO A 198 6.61 2.41 12.05
C PRO A 198 8.05 1.97 12.32
N ARG A 199 8.21 0.86 13.06
CA ARG A 199 9.53 0.40 13.55
C ARG A 199 9.96 -0.85 12.79
N PRO A 200 10.99 -0.76 11.94
CA PRO A 200 11.49 -1.90 11.21
C PRO A 200 11.94 -3.04 12.14
N THR A 201 11.51 -4.26 11.82
CA THR A 201 11.92 -5.47 12.53
C THR A 201 12.91 -6.30 11.74
N CYS A 202 13.16 -5.96 10.47
CA CYS A 202 14.07 -6.65 9.56
C CYS A 202 14.62 -5.67 8.49
N PRO A 203 15.69 -6.03 7.75
CA PRO A 203 16.26 -5.16 6.72
C PRO A 203 15.28 -4.75 5.60
N GLY A 204 14.34 -5.63 5.26
CA GLY A 204 13.30 -5.34 4.27
C GLY A 204 12.34 -4.23 4.72
N GLU A 205 11.89 -4.26 5.98
CA GLU A 205 11.10 -3.17 6.57
C GLU A 205 11.92 -1.87 6.68
N GLU A 206 13.23 -1.97 6.86
CA GLU A 206 14.12 -0.81 6.92
C GLU A 206 14.28 -0.13 5.55
N MET A 207 14.47 -0.92 4.50
CA MET A 207 14.44 -0.46 3.11
C MET A 207 13.07 0.11 2.74
N ALA A 208 11.98 -0.53 3.16
CA ALA A 208 10.63 -0.03 2.93
C ALA A 208 10.44 1.35 3.57
N LEU A 209 10.82 1.49 4.85
CA LEU A 209 10.72 2.76 5.56
C LEU A 209 11.60 3.86 4.93
N HIS A 210 12.78 3.50 4.43
CA HIS A 210 13.64 4.44 3.69
C HIS A 210 12.92 5.01 2.45
N LEU A 211 12.29 4.16 1.64
CA LEU A 211 11.53 4.60 0.47
C LEU A 211 10.28 5.39 0.84
N VAL A 212 9.57 5.00 1.91
CA VAL A 212 8.43 5.76 2.45
C VAL A 212 8.85 7.18 2.84
N LEU A 213 9.97 7.32 3.56
CA LEU A 213 10.50 8.62 3.96
C LEU A 213 11.01 9.44 2.77
N ALA A 214 11.50 8.80 1.71
CA ALA A 214 11.93 9.47 0.50
C ALA A 214 10.76 10.07 -0.29
N ASP A 215 9.61 9.40 -0.33
CA ASP A 215 8.43 9.85 -1.10
C ASP A 215 7.48 10.74 -0.27
N ALA A 216 7.51 10.62 1.07
CA ALA A 216 6.64 11.39 1.96
C ALA A 216 6.67 12.93 1.74
N PRO A 217 7.81 13.59 1.45
CA PRO A 217 7.84 15.01 1.17
C PRO A 217 6.97 15.41 -0.04
N ASP A 218 6.96 14.60 -1.09
CA ASP A 218 6.18 14.87 -2.31
C ASP A 218 4.68 14.72 -2.03
N LEU A 219 4.28 13.76 -1.18
CA LEU A 219 2.89 13.60 -0.75
C LEU A 219 2.42 14.67 0.24
N ALA A 220 3.35 15.28 0.99
CA ALA A 220 3.03 16.34 1.94
C ALA A 220 2.86 17.71 1.29
N ASP A 221 3.39 17.90 0.08
CA ASP A 221 3.30 19.15 -0.66
C ASP A 221 1.84 19.61 -0.78
N ALA A 222 1.59 20.87 -0.45
CA ALA A 222 0.25 21.46 -0.52
C ALA A 222 -0.27 21.51 -1.96
N ASP A 223 0.63 21.58 -2.94
CA ASP A 223 0.30 21.62 -4.36
C ASP A 223 0.31 20.22 -5.02
N ALA A 224 0.54 19.15 -4.24
CA ALA A 224 0.57 17.79 -4.76
C ALA A 224 -0.80 17.39 -5.35
N PRO A 225 -0.85 16.90 -6.61
CA PRO A 225 -2.08 16.36 -7.18
C PRO A 225 -2.49 15.11 -6.39
N GLY A 226 -3.75 15.05 -5.94
CA GLY A 226 -4.26 13.92 -5.16
C GLY A 226 -3.99 14.01 -3.66
N ARG A 227 -3.58 15.18 -3.14
CA ARG A 227 -3.47 15.41 -1.70
C ARG A 227 -4.79 15.08 -1.00
N SER A 228 -4.70 14.24 0.05
CA SER A 228 -5.83 13.82 0.86
C SER A 228 -6.48 15.03 1.57
N PRO A 229 -7.80 15.27 1.38
CA PRO A 229 -8.54 16.32 2.11
C PRO A 229 -8.50 16.13 3.63
N GLU A 230 -8.33 14.90 4.10
CA GLU A 230 -8.25 14.54 5.52
C GLU A 230 -6.99 15.17 6.17
N LEU A 231 -5.88 15.27 5.44
CA LEU A 231 -4.66 15.93 5.90
C LEU A 231 -4.89 17.41 6.23
N GLU A 232 -5.77 18.08 5.50
CA GLU A 232 -6.10 19.50 5.71
C GLU A 232 -6.91 19.73 6.99
N GLN A 233 -7.70 18.73 7.39
CA GLN A 233 -8.53 18.76 8.60
C GLN A 233 -7.71 18.56 9.88
N LEU A 234 -6.55 17.90 9.77
CA LEU A 234 -5.63 17.72 10.90
C LEU A 234 -5.03 19.05 11.35
N SER A 235 -4.90 19.22 12.67
CA SER A 235 -4.35 20.44 13.27
C SER A 235 -2.84 20.55 13.06
N ALA A 236 -2.38 21.69 12.52
CA ALA A 236 -0.96 21.96 12.32
C ALA A 236 -0.15 21.93 13.63
N HIS A 237 1.10 21.49 13.54
CA HIS A 237 2.08 21.46 14.60
C HIS A 237 3.46 21.94 14.09
N PRO A 238 4.27 22.63 14.92
CA PRO A 238 5.62 23.07 14.50
C PRO A 238 6.56 21.94 14.06
N ASP A 239 6.36 20.74 14.61
CA ASP A 239 7.15 19.54 14.29
C ASP A 239 6.58 18.77 13.08
N ASP A 240 5.55 19.28 12.40
CA ASP A 240 5.02 18.65 11.19
C ASP A 240 6.11 18.58 10.11
N PHE A 241 6.22 17.42 9.47
CA PHE A 241 7.08 17.22 8.29
C PHE A 241 8.58 17.49 8.52
N ASP A 242 9.05 17.34 9.76
CA ASP A 242 10.49 17.30 10.08
C ASP A 242 11.10 15.98 9.60
N TRP A 243 11.27 15.85 8.27
CA TRP A 243 11.70 14.61 7.60
C TRP A 243 13.12 14.20 7.95
N GLU A 244 14.00 15.17 8.18
CA GLU A 244 15.38 14.93 8.63
C GLU A 244 15.34 14.19 9.97
N ARG A 245 14.62 14.76 10.94
CA ARG A 245 14.48 14.15 12.27
C ARG A 245 13.70 12.85 12.27
N ALA A 246 12.68 12.73 11.42
CA ALA A 246 11.95 11.48 11.22
C ALA A 246 12.89 10.38 10.72
N SER A 247 13.75 10.68 9.74
CA SER A 247 14.72 9.73 9.20
C SER A 247 15.76 9.32 10.26
N GLU A 248 16.31 10.28 11.01
CA GLU A 248 17.27 9.99 12.09
C GLU A 248 16.67 9.18 13.24
N THR A 249 15.36 9.31 13.49
CA THR A 249 14.70 8.67 14.64
C THR A 249 14.06 7.33 14.30
N LEU A 250 13.50 7.18 13.09
CA LEU A 250 12.71 6.01 12.72
C LEU A 250 13.55 4.91 12.06
N LEU A 251 14.61 5.27 11.33
CA LEU A 251 15.58 4.30 10.82
C LEU A 251 16.53 3.89 11.95
N GLN A 252 16.67 2.59 12.19
CA GLN A 252 17.60 2.10 13.21
C GLN A 252 19.03 2.13 12.69
N ASP A 253 19.20 1.95 11.39
CA ASP A 253 20.45 1.90 10.67
C ASP A 253 20.32 2.54 9.28
N LEU A 254 21.26 3.42 8.93
CA LEU A 254 21.36 4.04 7.60
C LEU A 254 22.20 3.20 6.64
N ASP A 255 22.79 2.09 7.08
CA ASP A 255 23.61 1.20 6.27
C ASP A 255 22.83 0.59 5.09
N VAL A 256 21.50 0.49 5.21
CA VAL A 256 20.60 0.07 4.11
C VAL A 256 20.73 0.98 2.88
N VAL A 257 21.06 2.27 3.08
CA VAL A 257 21.28 3.25 2.00
C VAL A 257 22.59 2.95 1.25
N SER A 258 23.59 2.39 1.93
CA SER A 258 24.85 2.01 1.29
C SER A 258 24.67 0.92 0.23
N LEU A 259 23.56 0.18 0.24
CA LEU A 259 23.28 -0.85 -0.77
C LEU A 259 23.00 -0.28 -2.17
N PHE A 260 22.70 1.01 -2.28
CA PHE A 260 22.53 1.70 -3.57
C PHE A 260 23.86 2.06 -4.23
N ASP A 261 24.95 2.10 -3.45
CA ASP A 261 26.25 2.53 -3.94
C ASP A 261 27.02 1.36 -4.58
N ALA A 262 27.17 1.43 -5.90
CA ALA A 262 27.90 0.43 -6.68
C ALA A 262 29.39 0.35 -6.31
N GLU A 263 29.98 1.38 -5.69
CA GLU A 263 31.37 1.36 -5.25
C GLU A 263 31.61 0.40 -4.07
N VAL A 264 30.55 0.03 -3.36
CA VAL A 264 30.60 -0.90 -2.22
C VAL A 264 29.86 -2.21 -2.51
N ASP A 265 29.69 -2.58 -3.78
CA ASP A 265 29.14 -3.89 -4.17
C ASP A 265 29.84 -5.04 -3.42
N GLY A 266 29.04 -5.93 -2.82
CA GLY A 266 29.52 -7.02 -1.97
C GLY A 266 29.47 -6.70 -0.47
N ILE A 267 29.22 -5.44 -0.08
CA ILE A 267 29.08 -5.03 1.33
C ILE A 267 27.90 -5.71 2.03
N GLN A 268 26.92 -6.22 1.29
CA GLN A 268 25.79 -6.97 1.84
C GLN A 268 26.20 -8.32 2.47
N ASP A 269 27.35 -8.87 2.07
CA ASP A 269 27.85 -10.15 2.60
C ASP A 269 28.60 -9.91 3.92
N PRO A 270 28.15 -10.53 5.04
CA PRO A 270 28.85 -10.43 6.33
C PRO A 270 30.26 -11.02 6.31
N GLY A 271 30.61 -11.81 5.29
CA GLY A 271 31.96 -12.30 5.05
C GLY A 271 32.93 -11.27 4.46
N SER A 272 32.44 -10.16 3.89
CA SER A 272 33.29 -9.14 3.27
C SER A 272 34.08 -8.34 4.31
N ASP A 273 35.30 -7.93 3.95
CA ASP A 273 36.16 -7.15 4.86
C ASP A 273 35.50 -5.81 5.23
N LEU A 274 34.87 -5.15 4.27
CA LEU A 274 34.21 -3.86 4.48
C LEU A 274 32.98 -3.98 5.40
N ASN A 275 32.15 -5.01 5.23
CA ASN A 275 31.02 -5.28 6.12
C ASN A 275 31.49 -5.52 7.55
N ARG A 276 32.51 -6.38 7.74
CA ARG A 276 33.05 -6.69 9.07
C ARG A 276 33.63 -5.48 9.79
N VAL A 277 34.29 -4.59 9.03
CA VAL A 277 34.84 -3.34 9.58
C VAL A 277 33.74 -2.37 9.99
N ARG A 278 32.66 -2.28 9.21
CA ARG A 278 31.55 -1.34 9.45
C ARG A 278 30.48 -1.88 10.40
N GLY A 279 30.40 -3.20 10.59
CA GLY A 279 29.41 -3.83 11.46
C GLY A 279 28.01 -3.92 10.87
N ILE A 280 27.89 -3.85 9.53
CA ILE A 280 26.63 -3.74 8.79
C ILE A 280 25.72 -4.96 9.01
N GLY A 281 26.28 -6.19 9.03
CA GLY A 281 25.47 -7.41 9.21
C GLY A 281 25.00 -8.04 7.90
N ASP A 282 24.00 -8.94 7.94
CA ASP A 282 23.59 -9.71 6.76
C ASP A 282 22.48 -9.01 5.96
N TYR A 283 22.88 -8.27 4.92
CA TYR A 283 21.97 -7.56 4.01
C TYR A 283 21.82 -8.28 2.66
N ARG A 284 22.20 -9.55 2.56
CA ARG A 284 21.88 -10.35 1.37
C ARG A 284 20.35 -10.50 1.26
N PRO A 285 19.76 -10.56 0.05
CA PRO A 285 18.29 -10.63 -0.10
C PRO A 285 17.62 -11.73 0.72
N ALA A 286 18.26 -12.90 0.82
CA ALA A 286 17.78 -14.04 1.60
C ALA A 286 17.69 -13.79 3.13
N ALA A 287 18.28 -12.71 3.63
CA ALA A 287 18.25 -12.30 5.03
C ALA A 287 17.30 -11.11 5.28
N TRP A 288 16.78 -10.44 4.25
CA TRP A 288 16.01 -9.20 4.40
C TRP A 288 14.76 -9.33 5.27
N PHE A 289 14.14 -10.52 5.30
CA PHE A 289 12.92 -10.75 6.09
C PHE A 289 13.18 -11.55 7.37
N ARG A 290 14.45 -11.64 7.78
CA ARG A 290 14.82 -12.20 9.09
C ARG A 290 14.79 -11.10 10.13
N THR A 291 14.13 -11.38 11.25
CA THR A 291 14.01 -10.44 12.35
C THR A 291 15.37 -10.07 12.93
N PHE A 292 15.57 -8.80 13.24
CA PHE A 292 16.75 -8.33 13.94
C PHE A 292 16.85 -8.93 15.35
N PRO A 293 18.06 -9.22 15.86
CA PRO A 293 18.23 -9.83 17.18
C PRO A 293 17.63 -9.04 18.36
N ASN A 294 17.47 -7.73 18.21
CA ASN A 294 16.98 -6.79 19.23
C ASN A 294 15.48 -6.46 19.12
N THR A 295 14.75 -7.02 18.16
CA THR A 295 13.33 -6.73 17.94
C THR A 295 12.46 -7.99 18.06
N PRO A 296 11.20 -7.87 18.53
CA PRO A 296 10.27 -8.98 18.47
C PRO A 296 9.88 -9.26 17.01
N ALA A 297 9.75 -10.53 16.67
CA ALA A 297 9.26 -10.93 15.35
C ALA A 297 7.79 -10.54 15.18
N ARG A 298 7.44 -10.14 13.97
CA ARG A 298 6.05 -9.91 13.56
C ARG A 298 5.26 -11.22 13.54
N ASP A 299 3.92 -11.16 13.60
CA ASP A 299 3.08 -12.36 13.48
C ASP A 299 3.23 -12.98 12.08
N GLY A 300 3.77 -14.19 12.01
CA GLY A 300 3.99 -14.90 10.76
C GLY A 300 2.72 -15.32 10.01
N ARG A 301 1.53 -15.18 10.62
CA ARG A 301 0.23 -15.49 10.01
C ARG A 301 -0.43 -14.30 9.30
N ARG A 302 0.24 -13.14 9.28
CA ARG A 302 -0.24 -11.96 8.56
C ARG A 302 -0.45 -12.26 7.07
N PRO A 303 -1.58 -11.84 6.49
CA PRO A 303 -1.86 -12.07 5.07
C PRO A 303 -0.92 -11.24 4.19
N PHE A 304 -0.92 -11.56 2.90
CA PHE A 304 -0.49 -10.61 1.87
C PHE A 304 -1.72 -9.85 1.38
N ARG A 305 -1.54 -8.58 1.01
CA ARG A 305 -2.51 -7.90 0.14
C ARG A 305 -2.59 -8.71 -1.17
N ARG A 306 -3.77 -8.73 -1.76
CA ARG A 306 -3.93 -9.29 -3.09
C ARG A 306 -3.65 -8.21 -4.09
#